data_AF-A0A9P0A6T7-F1
#
_entry.id   AF-A0A9P0A6T7-F1
#
_cell.length_a   1.000
_cell.length_b   1.000
_cell.length_c   1.000
_cell.angle_alpha   90.00
_cell.angle_beta   90.00
_cell.angle_gamma   90.00
#
_symmetry.space_group_name_H-M   'P 1'
#
loop_
_entity.id
_entity.type
_entity.pdbx_description
1 polymer ?
#
loop_
_entity_poly.entity_id
_entity_poly.type
_entity_poly.pdbx_seq_one_letter_code
_entity_poly.pdbx_strand_id
1 'polypeptide(L)'
;MVVEELECLADWKDGSSRYLVGRLEHKTASSDEDKYRCFMWEVNTENGNHFYQVAQSGDASCSGILSPTEGSRTIKLSRSKSLRVYPSLNDSIVL
;
A
#
# COMPACT_ATOMS: atom_id res chain seq x y z
N MET A 1 -1.21 18.07 -9.31
CA MET A 1 -1.24 16.60 -9.21
C MET A 1 0.17 16.15 -8.88
N VAL A 2 0.40 15.67 -7.67
CA VAL A 2 1.70 15.12 -7.27
C VAL A 2 1.59 13.62 -7.45
N VAL A 3 2.53 13.02 -8.18
CA VAL A 3 2.64 11.56 -8.28
C VAL A 3 3.47 11.12 -7.08
N GLU A 4 2.97 10.15 -6.32
CA GLU A 4 3.71 9.48 -5.25
C GLU A 4 4.15 8.11 -5.76
N GLU A 5 5.44 7.83 -5.71
CA GLU A 5 5.99 6.52 -6.09
C GLU A 5 6.27 5.71 -4.83
N LEU A 6 5.79 4.46 -4.80
CA LEU A 6 6.04 3.52 -3.71
C LEU A 6 7.01 2.43 -4.17
N GLU A 7 8.16 2.36 -3.50
CA GLU A 7 9.13 1.28 -3.66
C GLU A 7 8.96 0.25 -2.54
N CYS A 8 8.86 -1.03 -2.90
CA CYS A 8 8.79 -2.15 -1.95
C CYS A 8 10.20 -2.52 -1.47
N LEU A 9 10.44 -2.45 -0.16
CA LEU A 9 11.73 -2.81 0.44
C LEU A 9 11.70 -4.21 1.06
N ALA A 10 10.58 -4.58 1.68
CA ALA A 10 10.38 -5.89 2.26
C ALA A 10 8.88 -6.17 2.41
N ASP A 11 8.46 -7.38 2.09
CA ASP A 11 7.11 -7.87 2.35
C ASP A 11 7.14 -9.19 3.14
N TRP A 12 6.13 -9.38 3.97
CA TRP A 12 5.92 -10.63 4.67
C TRP A 12 4.43 -10.91 4.87
N LYS A 13 4.13 -12.13 5.30
CA LYS A 13 2.77 -12.59 5.54
C LYS A 13 2.70 -13.24 6.91
N ASP A 14 1.68 -12.89 7.68
CA ASP A 14 1.34 -13.53 8.94
C ASP A 14 -0.17 -13.81 8.98
N GLY A 15 -0.55 -15.08 9.04
CA GLY A 15 -1.95 -15.49 8.94
C GLY A 15 -2.64 -15.07 7.63
N SER A 16 -3.78 -14.36 7.74
CA SER A 16 -4.49 -13.75 6.61
C SER A 16 -3.89 -12.42 6.17
N SER A 17 -3.14 -11.78 7.06
CA SER A 17 -2.61 -10.45 6.89
C SER A 17 -1.27 -10.47 6.14
N ARG A 18 -1.08 -9.45 5.31
CA ARG A 18 0.16 -9.22 4.57
C ARG A 18 0.69 -7.85 4.94
N TYR A 19 2.00 -7.73 4.94
CA TYR A 19 2.71 -6.56 5.40
C TYR A 19 3.80 -6.18 4.43
N LEU A 20 4.07 -4.88 4.33
CA LEU A 20 5.03 -4.30 3.42
C LEU A 20 5.65 -3.09 4.11
N VAL A 21 6.97 -2.99 4.10
CA VAL A 21 7.67 -1.73 4.33
C VAL A 21 8.07 -1.17 2.98
N GLY A 22 7.67 0.07 2.72
CA GLY A 22 7.98 0.74 1.47
C GLY A 22 8.47 2.17 1.67
N ARG A 23 9.17 2.65 0.65
CA ARG A 23 9.65 4.02 0.56
C ARG A 23 8.75 4.80 -0.39
N LEU A 24 8.12 5.85 0.12
CA LEU A 24 7.38 6.84 -0.65
C LEU A 24 8.35 7.93 -1.10
N GLU A 25 8.47 8.11 -2.41
CA GLU A 25 9.15 9.24 -3.00
C GLU A 25 8.12 10.27 -3.47
N HIS A 26 8.16 11.46 -2.87
CA HIS A 26 7.42 12.63 -3.32
C HIS A 26 8.27 13.90 -3.12
N LYS A 27 8.05 14.94 -3.91
CA LYS A 27 8.92 16.15 -3.95
C LYS A 27 9.11 16.89 -2.62
N THR A 28 8.21 16.67 -1.66
CA THR A 28 8.20 17.27 -0.32
C THR A 28 8.76 16.39 0.79
N ALA A 29 9.06 15.11 0.55
CA ALA A 29 9.61 14.20 1.56
C ALA A 29 11.12 14.42 1.64
N SER A 30 11.56 15.16 2.65
CA SER A 30 12.97 15.54 2.81
C SER A 30 13.73 14.64 3.80
N SER A 31 13.01 13.98 4.70
CA SER A 31 13.56 13.12 5.74
C SER A 31 13.19 11.65 5.53
N ASP A 32 13.98 10.75 6.10
CA ASP A 32 13.67 9.32 6.12
C ASP A 32 12.35 9.03 6.85
N GLU A 33 12.04 9.80 7.90
CA GLU A 33 10.79 9.70 8.66
C GLU A 33 9.54 9.99 7.80
N ASP A 34 9.69 10.88 6.81
CA ASP A 34 8.63 11.19 5.84
C ASP A 34 8.53 10.15 4.72
N LYS A 35 9.67 9.55 4.35
CA LYS A 35 9.79 8.63 3.21
C LYS A 35 9.33 7.21 3.54
N TYR A 36 9.62 6.68 4.72
CA TYR A 36 9.28 5.29 5.01
C TYR A 36 7.85 5.16 5.54
N ARG A 37 7.12 4.17 5.01
CA ARG A 37 5.78 3.81 5.45
C ARG A 37 5.61 2.32 5.47
N CYS A 38 4.81 1.86 6.43
CA CYS A 38 4.46 0.46 6.59
C CYS A 38 3.02 0.28 6.17
N PHE A 39 2.75 -0.85 5.53
CA PHE A 39 1.45 -1.17 4.97
C PHE A 39 1.02 -2.53 5.47
N MET A 40 -0.25 -2.66 5.84
CA MET A 40 -0.89 -3.94 6.14
C MET A 40 -2.07 -4.09 5.21
N TRP A 41 -2.23 -5.25 4.59
CA TRP A 41 -3.38 -5.50 3.74
C TRP A 41 -3.93 -6.91 3.87
N GLU A 42 -5.22 -7.01 3.55
CA GLU A 42 -5.94 -8.26 3.47
C GLU A 42 -6.79 -8.32 2.20
N VAL A 43 -7.01 -9.54 1.73
CA VAL A 43 -7.91 -9.81 0.62
C VAL A 43 -9.26 -10.17 1.18
N ASN A 44 -10.26 -9.35 0.88
CA ASN A 44 -11.64 -9.57 1.25
C ASN A 44 -12.45 -9.93 0.00
N THR A 45 -13.57 -10.62 0.22
CA THR A 45 -14.48 -11.03 -0.86
C THR A 45 -15.88 -10.53 -0.54
N GLU A 46 -16.45 -9.73 -1.43
CA GLU A 46 -17.80 -9.18 -1.31
C GLU A 46 -18.54 -9.45 -2.61
N ASN A 47 -19.69 -10.14 -2.54
CA ASN A 47 -20.51 -10.51 -3.70
C ASN A 47 -19.73 -11.24 -4.81
N GLY A 48 -18.78 -12.11 -4.43
CA GLY A 48 -17.92 -12.85 -5.36
C GLY A 48 -16.79 -12.04 -6.00
N ASN A 49 -16.64 -10.75 -5.65
CA ASN A 49 -15.54 -9.91 -6.10
C ASN A 49 -14.49 -9.75 -5.00
N HIS A 50 -13.23 -10.01 -5.34
CA HIS A 50 -12.10 -9.76 -4.45
C HIS A 50 -11.71 -8.28 -4.44
N PHE A 51 -11.45 -7.76 -3.24
CA PHE A 51 -10.88 -6.44 -3.03
C PHE A 51 -9.81 -6.49 -1.95
N TYR A 52 -8.85 -5.58 -2.04
CA TYR A 52 -7.77 -5.43 -1.09
C TYR A 52 -8.10 -4.25 -0.18
N GLN A 53 -8.09 -4.47 1.12
CA GLN A 53 -8.08 -3.39 2.11
C GLN A 53 -6.64 -3.18 2.52
N VAL A 54 -6.16 -1.95 2.43
CA VAL A 54 -4.79 -1.58 2.74
C VAL A 54 -4.82 -0.47 3.77
N ALA A 55 -4.10 -0.63 4.87
CA ALA A 55 -3.81 0.41 5.83
C ALA A 55 -2.34 0.85 5.69
N GLN A 56 -2.09 2.15 5.84
CA GLN A 56 -0.76 2.78 5.82
C GLN A 56 -0.46 3.43 7.17
N SER A 57 0.78 3.32 7.66
CA SER A 57 1.24 3.96 8.90
C SER A 57 1.30 5.49 8.74
N GLY A 58 1.30 6.21 9.87
CA GLY A 58 1.46 7.66 9.87
C GLY A 58 2.91 8.10 9.62
N ASP A 59 3.87 7.25 9.98
CA ASP A 59 5.31 7.53 9.96
C ASP A 59 6.13 6.24 9.72
N ALA A 60 7.46 6.37 9.81
CA ALA A 60 8.41 5.28 9.66
C ALA A 60 8.44 4.27 10.83
N SER A 61 7.74 4.51 11.94
CA SER A 61 7.76 3.63 13.13
C SER A 61 6.92 2.35 12.96
N CYS A 62 6.15 2.25 11.87
CA CYS A 62 5.13 1.21 11.66
C CYS A 62 4.05 1.14 12.75
N SER A 63 3.99 2.10 13.68
CA SER A 63 2.99 2.11 14.73
C SER A 63 1.62 2.57 14.21
N GLY A 64 0.55 2.17 14.90
CA GLY A 64 -0.80 2.63 14.60
C GLY A 64 -1.52 1.90 13.46
N ILE A 65 -0.93 0.83 12.90
CA ILE A 65 -1.66 -0.13 12.07
C ILE A 65 -1.94 -1.39 12.89
N LEU A 66 -3.20 -1.59 13.24
CA LEU A 66 -3.67 -2.80 13.93
C LEU A 66 -4.51 -3.70 13.02
N SER A 67 -5.13 -3.12 11.99
CA SER A 67 -5.97 -3.82 11.03
C SER A 67 -5.93 -3.14 9.66
N PRO A 68 -6.34 -3.82 8.58
CA PRO A 68 -6.43 -3.22 7.25
C PRO A 68 -7.42 -2.04 7.13
N THR A 69 -8.20 -1.80 8.17
CA THR A 69 -9.18 -0.70 8.30
C THR A 69 -8.76 0.37 9.29
N GLU A 70 -7.61 0.22 9.96
CA GLU A 70 -7.12 1.14 10.98
C GLU A 70 -5.66 1.51 10.68
N GLY A 71 -5.45 2.76 10.30
CA GLY A 71 -4.16 3.35 9.99
C GLY A 71 -4.30 4.83 9.70
N SER A 72 -3.21 5.50 9.34
CA SER A 72 -3.23 6.92 8.95
C SER A 72 -3.99 7.15 7.65
N ARG A 73 -3.86 6.21 6.71
CA ARG A 73 -4.63 6.17 5.46
C ARG A 73 -5.10 4.75 5.21
N THR A 74 -6.37 4.60 4.83
CA THR A 74 -6.98 3.31 4.46
C THR A 74 -7.46 3.35 3.02
N ILE A 75 -7.21 2.30 2.26
CA ILE A 75 -7.48 2.23 0.83
C ILE A 75 -8.21 0.93 0.52
N LYS A 76 -9.32 1.00 -0.23
CA LYS A 76 -10.03 -0.17 -0.78
C LYS A 76 -9.73 -0.27 -2.26
N LEU A 77 -8.89 -1.22 -2.65
CA LEU A 77 -8.51 -1.48 -4.04
C LEU A 77 -9.33 -2.64 -4.60
N SER A 78 -9.93 -2.46 -5.76
CA SER A 78 -10.56 -3.55 -6.51
C SER A 78 -9.84 -3.72 -7.84
N ARG A 79 -9.77 -4.96 -8.33
CA ARG A 79 -9.17 -5.20 -9.64
C ARG A 79 -10.07 -4.60 -10.71
N SER A 80 -9.59 -3.56 -11.38
CA SER A 80 -10.27 -3.02 -12.56
C SER A 80 -10.29 -4.07 -13.66
N LYS A 81 -11.46 -4.30 -14.30
CA LYS A 81 -11.57 -5.12 -15.51
C LYS A 81 -11.05 -4.40 -16.76
N SER A 82 -10.47 -3.20 -16.63
CA SER A 82 -9.88 -2.50 -17.76
C SER A 82 -8.49 -3.08 -18.06
N LEU A 83 -8.43 -3.96 -19.06
CA LEU A 83 -7.20 -4.31 -19.78
C LEU A 83 -6.67 -3.06 -20.50
N ARG A 84 -6.13 -2.08 -19.76
CA ARG A 84 -5.07 -1.23 -20.31
C ARG A 84 -3.78 -1.96 -20.03
N VAL A 85 -3.35 -2.73 -21.03
CA VAL A 85 -1.97 -3.20 -21.13
C VAL A 85 -1.11 -1.94 -21.14
N TYR A 86 -0.62 -1.50 -19.97
CA TYR A 86 0.62 -0.74 -19.93
C TYR A 86 1.70 -1.76 -20.30
N PRO A 87 2.34 -1.64 -21.47
CA PRO A 87 3.42 -2.53 -21.82
C PRO A 87 4.54 -2.24 -20.83
N SER A 88 4.83 -3.21 -19.97
CA SER A 88 6.00 -3.27 -19.08
C SER A 88 6.28 -1.99 -18.28
N LEU A 89 5.67 -1.87 -17.10
CA LEU A 89 6.42 -1.35 -15.96
C LEU A 89 6.36 -2.42 -14.88
N ASN A 90 7.55 -2.85 -14.45
CA ASN A 90 7.74 -3.71 -13.30
C ASN A 90 6.83 -3.28 -12.14
N ASP A 91 6.32 -4.28 -11.42
CA ASP A 91 5.39 -4.23 -10.29
C ASP A 91 5.49 -3.01 -9.35
N SER A 92 5.02 -1.84 -9.78
CA SER A 92 4.89 -0.64 -8.96
C SER A 92 3.43 -0.22 -8.86
N ILE A 93 2.85 -0.40 -7.67
CA ILE A 93 1.55 0.16 -7.31
C ILE A 93 1.78 1.66 -7.06
N VAL A 94 1.18 2.51 -7.90
CA VAL A 94 1.18 3.97 -7.74
C VAL A 94 -0.07 4.37 -6.94
N LEU A 95 0.09 5.12 -5.85
CA LEU A 95 -0.96 5.51 -4.88
C LEU A 95 -1.50 6.93 -5.10
#